data_AF-A0A4Q3M3V9-F1
#
_entry.id   AF-A0A4Q3M3V9-F1
#
_cell.length_a   1.000
_cell.length_b   1.000
_cell.length_c   1.000
_cell.angle_alpha   90.00
_cell.angle_beta   90.00
_cell.angle_gamma   90.00
#
_symmetry.space_group_name_H-M   'P 1'
#
loop_
_entity.id
_entity.type
_entity.pdbx_description
1 polymer ?
#
loop_
_entity_poly.entity_id
_entity_poly.type
_entity_poly.pdbx_seq_one_letter_code
_entity_poly.pdbx_strand_id
1 'polypeptide(L)'
;LEILRPRVEEGLKFLIVLTKADKLTRAEQAKILSITRLQAGGGEVKMFSALKKQGVDEVAQLLWQWSHPVQAAVPDQSDAPPDATAPGSAPDEDSQSN
;
A
#
# COMPACT_ATOMS: atom_id res chain seq x y z
N LEU A 1 20.55 -19.61 5.90
CA LEU A 1 19.43 -18.65 6.14
C LEU A 1 19.76 -17.56 7.17
N GLU A 2 20.92 -17.61 7.84
CA GLU A 2 21.23 -16.71 8.97
C GLU A 2 21.44 -15.23 8.60
N ILE A 3 21.69 -14.90 7.33
CA ILE A 3 21.86 -13.52 6.84
C ILE A 3 20.56 -12.69 6.98
N LEU A 4 19.40 -13.34 7.02
CA LEU A 4 18.10 -12.65 7.13
C LEU A 4 17.72 -12.30 8.58
N ARG A 5 18.12 -13.13 9.57
CA ARG A 5 17.78 -12.93 10.99
C ARG A 5 18.04 -11.51 11.52
N PRO A 6 19.27 -10.96 11.43
CA PRO A 6 19.55 -9.64 12.00
C PRO A 6 18.70 -8.54 11.36
N ARG A 7 18.44 -8.58 10.04
CA ARG A 7 17.60 -7.60 9.36
C ARG A 7 16.12 -7.70 9.70
N VAL A 8 15.65 -8.91 10.01
CA VAL A 8 14.29 -9.13 10.52
C VAL A 8 14.14 -8.61 11.95
N GLU A 9 15.16 -8.81 12.78
CA GLU A 9 15.23 -8.26 14.15
C GLU A 9 15.34 -6.72 14.14
N GLU A 10 16.00 -6.13 13.14
CA GLU A 10 16.01 -4.69 12.83
C GLU A 10 14.66 -4.15 12.30
N GLY A 11 13.64 -5.01 12.13
CA GLY A 11 12.28 -4.61 11.77
C GLY A 11 11.97 -4.54 10.26
N LEU A 12 12.82 -5.09 9.38
CA LEU A 12 12.46 -5.18 7.96
C LEU A 12 11.28 -6.14 7.76
N LYS A 13 10.25 -5.63 7.09
CA LYS A 13 9.16 -6.44 6.53
C LYS A 13 9.72 -7.41 5.51
N PHE A 14 9.39 -8.69 5.65
CA PHE A 14 9.81 -9.73 4.72
C PHE A 14 8.68 -10.71 4.44
N LEU A 15 8.72 -11.30 3.24
CA LEU A 15 7.68 -12.17 2.70
C LEU A 15 8.29 -13.52 2.32
N ILE A 16 7.77 -14.60 2.91
CA ILE A 16 8.10 -15.97 2.52
C ILE A 16 7.05 -16.47 1.52
N VAL A 17 7.51 -16.71 0.28
CA VAL A 17 6.68 -17.23 -0.81
C VAL A 17 6.89 -18.75 -0.94
N LEU A 18 5.91 -19.53 -0.50
CA LEU A 18 5.93 -20.99 -0.55
C LEU A 18 5.52 -21.49 -1.95
N THR A 19 6.50 -21.58 -2.84
CA THR A 19 6.29 -22.03 -4.24
C THR A 19 5.90 -23.50 -4.35
N LYS A 20 5.32 -23.89 -5.50
CA LYS A 20 4.81 -25.25 -5.82
C LYS A 20 3.68 -25.73 -4.90
N ALA A 21 2.83 -24.81 -4.41
CA ALA A 21 1.64 -25.14 -3.64
C ALA A 21 0.70 -26.15 -4.33
N ASP A 22 0.75 -26.27 -5.66
CA ASP A 22 -0.02 -27.24 -6.45
C ASP A 22 0.32 -28.71 -6.19
N LYS A 23 1.50 -29.02 -5.62
CA LYS A 23 1.93 -30.39 -5.25
C LYS A 23 1.51 -30.81 -3.85
N LEU A 24 0.96 -29.89 -3.07
CA LEU A 24 0.53 -30.12 -1.69
C LEU A 24 -1.00 -30.23 -1.64
N THR A 25 -1.51 -31.18 -0.86
CA THR A 25 -2.93 -31.25 -0.53
C THR A 25 -3.33 -30.03 0.33
N ARG A 26 -4.64 -29.71 0.37
CA ARG A 26 -5.17 -28.64 1.23
C ARG A 26 -4.73 -28.77 2.70
N ALA A 27 -4.64 -29.99 3.22
CA ALA A 27 -4.23 -30.27 4.59
C ALA A 27 -2.73 -30.01 4.83
N GLU A 28 -1.86 -30.38 3.89
CA GLU A 28 -0.43 -30.10 3.98
C GLU A 28 -0.12 -28.61 3.80
N GLN A 29 -0.82 -27.93 2.89
CA GLN A 29 -0.74 -26.47 2.75
C GLN A 29 -1.03 -25.78 4.09
N ALA A 30 -2.13 -26.14 4.77
CA ALA A 30 -2.47 -25.56 6.07
C ALA A 30 -1.39 -25.81 7.15
N LYS A 31 -0.83 -27.04 7.20
CA LYS A 31 0.26 -27.38 8.12
C LYS A 31 1.53 -26.58 7.87
N ILE A 32 2.00 -26.53 6.62
CA ILE A 32 3.22 -25.80 6.25
C ILE A 32 3.02 -24.30 6.51
N LEU A 33 1.87 -23.72 6.13
CA LEU A 33 1.58 -22.30 6.39
C LEU A 33 1.66 -21.97 7.88
N SER A 34 1.10 -22.83 8.74
CA SER A 34 1.18 -22.68 10.20
C SER A 34 2.61 -22.77 10.74
N ILE A 35 3.36 -23.82 10.34
CA ILE A 35 4.75 -24.03 10.76
C ILE A 35 5.64 -22.87 10.31
N THR A 36 5.57 -22.49 9.03
CA THR A 36 6.37 -21.39 8.48
C THR A 36 5.98 -20.06 9.10
N ARG A 37 4.70 -19.80 9.41
CA ARG A 37 4.27 -18.58 10.11
C ARG A 37 4.83 -18.50 11.53
N LEU A 38 4.85 -19.60 12.27
CA LEU A 38 5.47 -19.66 13.60
C LEU A 38 6.99 -19.45 13.53
N GLN A 39 7.65 -20.01 12.51
CA GLN A 39 9.10 -19.87 12.29
C GLN A 39 9.50 -18.51 11.69
N ALA A 40 8.57 -17.78 11.08
CA ALA A 40 8.82 -16.48 10.45
C ALA A 40 8.95 -15.32 11.45
N GLY A 41 8.65 -15.51 12.74
CA GLY A 41 8.98 -14.52 13.79
C GLY A 41 8.47 -13.08 13.56
N GLY A 42 7.42 -12.89 12.76
CA GLY A 42 6.91 -11.58 12.35
C GLY A 42 6.80 -11.34 10.83
N GLY A 43 7.41 -12.19 10.00
CA GLY A 43 7.29 -12.12 8.54
C GLY A 43 5.94 -12.60 7.98
N GLU A 44 5.57 -12.07 6.81
CA GLU A 44 4.41 -12.57 6.07
C GLU A 44 4.71 -13.88 5.34
N VAL A 45 3.71 -14.77 5.25
CA VAL A 45 3.85 -16.08 4.59
C VAL A 45 2.67 -16.31 3.67
N LYS A 46 2.96 -16.57 2.38
CA LYS A 46 1.96 -16.77 1.32
C LYS A 46 2.26 -18.05 0.53
N MET A 47 1.19 -18.75 0.13
CA MET A 47 1.27 -19.91 -0.77
C MET A 47 1.30 -19.45 -2.22
N PHE A 48 2.15 -20.08 -3.04
CA PHE A 48 2.32 -19.70 -4.43
C PHE A 48 2.39 -20.92 -5.36
N SER A 49 1.65 -20.87 -6.47
CA SER A 49 1.82 -21.81 -7.58
C SER A 49 1.77 -21.06 -8.90
N ALA A 50 2.91 -21.05 -9.62
CA ALA A 50 2.98 -20.52 -10.97
C ALA A 50 2.03 -21.27 -11.93
N LEU A 51 1.89 -22.60 -11.77
CA LEU A 51 1.07 -23.43 -12.65
C LEU A 51 -0.43 -23.19 -12.45
N LYS A 52 -0.88 -22.98 -11.20
CA LYS A 52 -2.29 -22.68 -10.88
C LYS A 52 -2.59 -21.18 -10.75
N LYS A 53 -1.63 -20.31 -11.04
CA LYS A 53 -1.66 -18.85 -10.78
C LYS A 53 -2.09 -18.50 -9.33
N GLN A 54 -1.88 -19.41 -8.39
CA GLN A 54 -2.32 -19.25 -7.00
C GLN A 54 -1.37 -18.29 -6.27
N GLY A 55 -1.93 -17.28 -5.60
CA GLY A 55 -1.18 -16.32 -4.78
C GLY A 55 -0.34 -15.30 -5.55
N VAL A 56 -0.48 -15.23 -6.88
CA VAL A 56 0.25 -14.26 -7.72
C VAL A 56 -0.19 -12.84 -7.40
N ASP A 57 -1.50 -12.58 -7.43
CA ASP A 57 -2.05 -11.23 -7.21
C ASP A 57 -1.81 -10.74 -5.78
N GLU A 58 -1.98 -11.61 -4.77
CA GLU A 58 -1.71 -11.27 -3.36
C GLU A 58 -0.24 -10.90 -3.13
N VAL A 59 0.70 -11.64 -3.72
CA VAL A 59 2.14 -11.33 -3.61
C VAL A 59 2.49 -10.07 -4.39
N ALA A 60 1.92 -9.88 -5.58
CA ALA A 60 2.15 -8.68 -6.39
C ALA A 60 1.63 -7.42 -5.69
N GLN A 61 0.41 -7.45 -5.13
CA GLN A 61 -0.19 -6.32 -4.43
C GLN A 61 0.57 -5.98 -3.14
N LEU A 62 1.03 -6.99 -2.39
CA LEU A 62 1.83 -6.77 -1.19
C LEU A 62 3.19 -6.14 -1.52
N LEU A 63 3.90 -6.66 -2.52
CA LEU A 63 5.17 -6.09 -2.98
C LEU A 63 4.98 -4.68 -3.56
N TRP A 64 3.89 -4.42 -4.29
CA TRP A 64 3.53 -3.09 -4.76
C TRP A 64 3.35 -2.11 -3.59
N GLN A 65 2.58 -2.50 -2.57
CA GLN A 65 2.32 -1.67 -1.39
C GLN A 65 3.54 -1.47 -0.48
N TRP A 66 4.55 -2.35 -0.55
CA TRP A 66 5.82 -2.17 0.18
C TRP A 66 6.86 -1.38 -0.64
N SER A 67 6.77 -1.39 -1.97
CA SER A 67 7.70 -0.67 -2.86
C SER A 67 7.27 0.77 -3.16
N HIS A 68 5.97 1.05 -3.13
CA HIS A 68 5.44 2.39 -3.31
C HIS A 68 5.20 3.00 -1.93
N PRO A 69 5.84 4.13 -1.58
CA PRO A 69 5.42 4.87 -0.40
C PRO A 69 3.95 5.24 -0.59
N VAL A 70 3.13 5.10 0.46
CA VAL A 70 1.79 5.68 0.47
C VAL A 70 1.98 7.18 0.49
N GLN A 71 2.09 7.75 -0.71
CA GLN A 71 1.89 9.17 -0.94
C GLN A 71 0.43 9.39 -0.59
N ALA A 72 0.20 9.80 0.66
CA ALA A 72 -1.12 10.15 1.13
C ALA A 72 -1.68 11.12 0.10
N ALA A 73 -2.81 10.76 -0.50
CA ALA A 73 -3.49 11.63 -1.44
C ALA A 73 -3.87 12.88 -0.65
N VAL A 74 -3.03 13.91 -0.76
CA VAL A 74 -3.40 15.26 -0.37
C VAL A 74 -4.62 15.56 -1.23
N PRO A 75 -5.81 15.76 -0.65
CA PRO A 75 -6.97 16.08 -1.46
C PRO A 75 -6.64 17.38 -2.19
N ASP A 76 -6.64 17.28 -3.52
CA ASP A 76 -6.26 18.37 -4.40
C ASP A 76 -7.23 19.54 -4.17
N GLN A 77 -6.77 20.58 -3.45
CA GLN A 77 -7.55 21.79 -3.19
C GLN A 77 -7.54 22.70 -4.43
N SER A 78 -7.97 22.14 -5.55
CA SER A 78 -8.07 22.80 -6.86
C SER A 78 -9.51 22.84 -7.38
N ASP A 79 -10.51 22.68 -6.49
CA ASP A 79 -11.91 22.99 -6.76
C ASP A 79 -12.37 24.19 -5.90
N ALA A 80 -11.72 25.33 -6.15
CA ALA A 80 -12.24 26.63 -5.76
C ALA A 80 -13.24 27.08 -6.83
N PRO A 81 -14.54 27.27 -6.51
CA PRO A 81 -15.51 27.76 -7.48
C PRO A 81 -15.06 29.13 -8.01
N PRO A 82 -15.21 29.41 -9.32
CA PRO A 82 -14.98 30.76 -9.83
C PRO A 82 -16.03 31.68 -9.20
N ASP A 83 -15.57 32.66 -8.42
CA ASP A 83 -16.45 33.55 -7.65
C ASP A 83 -17.26 34.45 -8.60
N ALA A 84 -18.49 34.02 -8.86
CA ALA A 84 -19.40 34.64 -9.80
C ALA A 84 -20.23 35.72 -9.09
N THR A 85 -19.62 36.85 -8.70
CA THR A 85 -20.35 38.09 -8.38
C THR A 85 -19.61 39.35 -8.86
N ALA A 86 -19.86 39.70 -10.11
CA ALA A 86 -20.08 41.08 -10.53
C ALA A 86 -21.51 41.15 -11.11
N PRO A 87 -22.25 42.27 -11.08
CA PRO A 87 -21.77 43.66 -10.89
C PRO A 87 -22.58 44.51 -9.87
N GLY A 88 -22.16 45.77 -9.65
CA GLY A 88 -23.10 46.80 -9.12
C GLY A 88 -22.47 48.06 -8.51
N SER A 89 -22.68 49.20 -9.17
CA SER A 89 -22.75 50.56 -8.58
C SER A 89 -21.45 51.31 -8.21
N ALA A 90 -20.88 52.00 -9.20
CA ALA A 90 -20.45 53.41 -9.09
C ALA A 90 -21.67 54.33 -9.40
N PRO A 91 -21.68 55.68 -9.21
CA PRO A 91 -20.60 56.66 -8.94
C PRO A 91 -20.80 57.33 -7.54
N ASP A 92 -20.32 58.52 -7.13
CA ASP A 92 -19.60 59.68 -7.71
C ASP A 92 -18.48 60.11 -6.71
N GLU A 93 -17.26 60.50 -7.11
CA GLU A 93 -16.77 61.83 -7.53
C GLU A 93 -16.99 63.04 -6.58
N ASP A 94 -15.86 63.47 -6.00
CA ASP A 94 -15.42 64.86 -5.67
C ASP A 94 -16.10 65.71 -4.57
N SER A 95 -15.44 65.83 -3.39
CA SER A 95 -15.24 67.13 -2.68
C SER A 95 -14.52 67.04 -1.31
N GLN A 96 -13.74 68.10 -1.00
CA GLN A 96 -13.28 68.56 0.33
C GLN A 96 -12.33 67.70 1.18
N SER A 97 -11.01 67.98 1.09
CA SER A 97 -10.30 68.76 2.13
C SER A 97 -8.77 68.81 1.90
N ASN A 98 -8.25 69.96 1.47
CA ASN A 98 -7.26 70.80 2.18
C ASN A 98 -6.63 71.84 1.26
#